data_AF-A0AAE4NRH6-F1
#
_entry.id   AF-A0AAE4NRH6-F1
#
_cell.length_a   1.000
_cell.length_b   1.000
_cell.length_c   1.000
_cell.angle_alpha   90.00
_cell.angle_beta   90.00
_cell.angle_gamma   90.00
#
_symmetry.space_group_name_H-M   'P 1'
#
loop_
_entity.id
_entity.type
_entity.pdbx_description
1 polymer ?
#
loop_
_entity_poly.entity_id
_entity_poly.type
_entity_poly.pdbx_seq_one_letter_code
_entity_poly.pdbx_strand_id
1 'polypeptide(L)' 'MDKFKLLEDKYEQHFKIPFPTRIIGFWDPLSDSAEYIESKGFDKMKSAVDNAISKNEPIEEIPKDVWENIIF' A
#
# COMPACT_ATOMS: atom_id res chain seq x y z
N MET A 1 -17.23 -2.86 6.16
CA MET A 1 -16.46 -2.14 5.13
C MET A 1 -15.00 -2.45 5.40
N ASP A 2 -14.27 -2.94 4.40
CA ASP A 2 -12.89 -3.37 4.56
C ASP A 2 -12.00 -2.19 4.96
N LYS A 3 -11.22 -2.32 6.04
CA LYS A 3 -10.37 -1.24 6.56
C LYS A 3 -9.26 -0.85 5.59
N PHE A 4 -8.76 -1.81 4.79
CA PHE A 4 -7.78 -1.54 3.74
C PHE A 4 -8.42 -0.68 2.65
N LYS A 5 -9.65 -1.03 2.23
CA LYS A 5 -10.40 -0.26 1.24
C LYS A 5 -10.65 1.19 1.67
N LEU A 6 -10.91 1.42 2.96
CA LEU A 6 -11.06 2.78 3.50
C LEU A 6 -9.78 3.61 3.37
N LEU A 7 -8.59 3.01 3.51
CA LEU A 7 -7.31 3.70 3.31
C LEU A 7 -7.04 3.98 1.84
N GLU A 8 -7.32 3.02 0.97
CA GLU A 8 -7.23 3.19 -0.48
C GLU A 8 -8.12 4.35 -0.92
N ASP A 9 -9.40 4.33 -0.54
CA ASP A 9 -10.37 5.37 -0.91
C ASP A 9 -9.92 6.74 -0.40
N LYS A 10 -9.38 6.83 0.82
CA LYS A 10 -8.82 8.08 1.36
C LYS A 10 -7.67 8.61 0.50
N TYR A 11 -6.76 7.73 0.09
CA TYR A 11 -5.64 8.08 -0.78
C TYR A 11 -6.12 8.54 -2.16
N GLU A 12 -7.00 7.76 -2.80
CA GLU A 12 -7.54 8.05 -4.13
C GLU A 12 -8.34 9.36 -4.14
N GLN A 13 -9.09 9.63 -3.08
CA GLN A 13 -9.81 10.89 -2.91
C GLN A 13 -8.88 12.09 -2.78
N HIS A 14 -7.72 11.96 -2.11
CA HIS A 14 -6.74 13.03 -1.95
C HIS A 14 -5.97 13.30 -3.24
N PHE A 15 -5.40 12.27 -3.85
CA PHE A 15 -4.51 12.40 -5.01
C PHE A 15 -5.20 12.35 -6.37
N LYS A 16 -6.48 11.93 -6.43
CA LYS A 16 -7.26 11.75 -7.67
C LYS A 16 -6.64 10.75 -8.67
N ILE A 17 -5.90 9.78 -8.15
CA ILE A 17 -5.31 8.67 -8.90
C ILE A 17 -5.63 7.34 -8.18
N PRO A 18 -5.62 6.20 -8.88
CA PRO A 18 -5.82 4.89 -8.25
C PRO A 18 -4.75 4.58 -7.18
N PHE A 19 -5.12 3.82 -6.16
CA PHE A 19 -4.16 3.32 -5.18
C PHE A 19 -3.15 2.38 -5.87
N PRO A 20 -1.84 2.55 -5.63
CA PRO A 20 -0.85 1.74 -6.31
C PRO A 20 -0.94 0.27 -5.86
N THR A 21 -0.75 -0.65 -6.80
CA THR A 21 -0.88 -2.10 -6.55
C THR A 21 0.46 -2.82 -6.53
N ARG A 22 1.46 -2.26 -7.21
CA ARG A 22 2.84 -2.76 -7.26
C ARG A 22 3.73 -1.94 -6.34
N ILE A 23 3.67 -2.26 -5.05
CA ILE A 23 4.44 -1.57 -4.01
C ILE A 23 5.12 -2.63 -3.15
N ILE A 24 6.37 -2.41 -2.78
CA ILE A 24 7.07 -3.24 -1.79
C ILE A 24 6.88 -2.62 -0.41
N GLY A 25 6.64 -3.46 0.60
CA GLY A 25 6.97 -3.11 1.99
C GLY A 25 5.83 -2.91 2.97
N PHE A 26 4.56 -3.13 2.58
CA PHE A 26 3.49 -3.17 3.58
C PHE A 26 3.43 -4.53 4.29
N TRP A 27 3.44 -5.62 3.55
CA TRP A 27 3.56 -7.00 4.03
C TRP A 27 4.00 -7.89 2.87
N ASP A 28 4.52 -9.08 3.16
CA ASP A 28 4.82 -10.12 2.18
C ASP A 28 3.75 -11.22 2.29
N PRO A 29 2.84 -11.36 1.31
CA PRO A 29 1.80 -12.38 1.36
C PRO A 29 2.32 -13.82 1.30
N LEU A 30 3.58 -14.05 0.91
CA LEU A 30 4.18 -15.38 0.88
C LEU A 30 4.79 -15.79 2.23
N SER A 31 5.20 -14.82 3.04
CA SER A 31 5.90 -15.05 4.32
C SER A 31 5.09 -14.63 5.55
N ASP A 32 4.24 -13.62 5.44
CA ASP A 32 3.49 -13.06 6.56
C ASP A 32 2.14 -13.75 6.76
N SER A 33 1.79 -14.03 8.02
CA SER A 33 0.48 -14.60 8.36
C SER A 33 -0.65 -13.60 8.16
N ALA A 34 -1.87 -14.09 7.95
CA ALA A 34 -3.06 -13.23 7.85
C ALA A 34 -3.21 -12.31 9.07
N GLU A 35 -2.92 -12.79 10.29
CA GLU A 35 -2.95 -11.99 11.51
C GLU A 35 -1.90 -10.86 11.50
N TYR A 36 -0.70 -11.12 10.97
CA TYR A 36 0.32 -10.10 10.78
C TYR A 36 -0.12 -9.04 9.76
N ILE A 37 -0.65 -9.48 8.62
CA ILE A 37 -1.14 -8.59 7.56
C ILE A 37 -2.25 -7.70 8.09
N GLU A 38 -3.23 -8.28 8.79
CA GLU A 38 -4.35 -7.54 9.37
C GLU A 38 -3.93 -6.56 10.46
N SER A 39 -2.86 -6.83 11.21
CA SER A 39 -2.41 -5.94 12.27
C SER A 39 -1.26 -5.03 11.80
N LYS A 40 -0.06 -5.60 11.67
CA LYS A 40 1.18 -4.89 11.32
C LYS A 40 1.22 -4.42 9.88
N GLY A 41 0.72 -5.23 8.95
CA GLY A 41 0.63 -4.85 7.53
C GLY A 41 -0.29 -3.64 7.34
N PHE A 42 -1.44 -3.66 8.00
CA PHE A 42 -2.38 -2.54 8.01
C PHE A 42 -1.77 -1.26 8.61
N ASP A 43 -1.12 -1.36 9.77
CA ASP A 43 -0.50 -0.18 10.42
C ASP A 43 0.59 0.44 9.54
N LYS A 44 1.40 -0.39 8.86
CA LYS A 44 2.41 0.07 7.89
C LYS A 44 1.77 0.81 6.71
N MET A 45 0.74 0.21 6.10
CA MET A 45 0.01 0.83 4.99
C MET A 45 -0.62 2.15 5.43
N LYS A 46 -1.28 2.18 6.58
CA LYS A 46 -1.87 3.41 7.16
C LYS A 46 -0.82 4.50 7.32
N SER A 47 0.34 4.16 7.91
CA SER A 47 1.41 5.12 8.11
C SER A 47 1.97 5.66 6.79
N ALA A 48 2.09 4.82 5.76
CA ALA A 48 2.55 5.25 4.45
C ALA A 48 1.55 6.19 3.76
N VAL A 49 0.26 5.85 3.80
CA VAL A 49 -0.83 6.68 3.26
C VAL A 49 -0.88 8.03 3.97
N ASP A 50 -0.85 8.04 5.30
CA ASP A 50 -0.90 9.27 6.08
C ASP A 50 0.34 10.15 5.80
N ASN A 51 1.52 9.55 5.66
CA ASN A 51 2.75 10.29 5.31
C ASN A 51 2.71 10.83 3.86
N ALA A 52 2.24 10.05 2.90
CA ALA A 52 2.05 10.47 1.51
C ALA A 52 1.13 11.70 1.45
N ILE A 53 -0.05 11.61 2.08
CA ILE A 53 -1.02 12.71 2.15
C ILE A 53 -0.40 13.93 2.86
N SER A 54 0.28 13.74 3.99
CA SER A 54 0.90 14.83 4.74
C SER A 54 1.98 15.57 3.95
N LYS A 55 2.70 14.87 3.09
CA LYS A 55 3.75 15.45 2.22
C LYS A 55 3.21 15.90 0.87
N ASN A 56 1.97 15.55 0.56
CA ASN A 56 1.38 15.69 -0.77
C ASN A 56 2.24 15.01 -1.86
N GLU A 57 2.85 13.87 -1.51
CA GLU A 57 3.70 13.06 -2.39
C GLU A 57 3.03 11.70 -2.57
N PRO A 58 2.56 11.35 -3.80
CA PRO A 58 2.01 10.04 -4.09
C PRO A 58 2.99 8.91 -3.77
N ILE A 59 2.46 7.76 -3.37
CA ILE A 59 3.26 6.53 -3.22
C ILE A 59 3.70 6.10 -4.62
N GLU A 60 5.00 5.87 -4.78
CA GLU A 60 5.58 5.41 -6.05
C GLU A 60 5.12 3.98 -6.37
N GLU A 61 4.58 3.78 -7.56
CA GLU A 61 4.26 2.45 -8.08
C GLU A 61 5.44 1.92 -8.87
N ILE A 62 5.88 0.71 -8.53
CA ILE A 62 6.92 0.02 -9.28
C ILE A 62 6.39 -0.29 -10.69
N PRO A 63 7.13 0.07 -11.75
CA PRO A 63 6.77 -0.28 -13.12
C PRO A 63 6.53 -1.78 -13.28
N LYS A 64 5.56 -2.13 -14.14
CA LYS A 64 5.13 -3.53 -14.31
C LYS A 64 6.29 -4.46 -14.69
N ASP A 65 7.13 -4.01 -15.61
CA ASP A 65 8.31 -4.74 -16.07
C ASP A 65 9.32 -4.98 -14.94
N VAL A 66 9.49 -4.03 -14.02
CA VAL A 66 10.34 -4.20 -12.84
C VAL A 66 9.68 -5.17 -11.85
N TRP A 67 8.38 -5.01 -11.60
CA TRP A 67 7.62 -5.85 -10.67
C TRP A 67 7.63 -7.33 -11.05
N GLU A 68 7.47 -7.64 -12.34
CA GLU A 68 7.50 -9.01 -12.87
C GLU A 68 8.87 -9.70 -12.73
N ASN A 69 9.93 -8.93 -12.50
CA ASN A 69 11.29 -9.43 -12.28
C ASN A 69 11.69 -9.49 -10.78
N ILE A 70 10.84 -9.03 -9.86
CA ILE A 70 11.07 -9.17 -8.43
C ILE A 70 10.72 -10.59 -8.02
N ILE A 71 11.68 -11.28 -7.38
CA ILE A 71 11.45 -12.58 -6.77
C ILE A 71 10.89 -12.34 -5.36
N PHE A 72 9.65 -12.79 -5.13
CA PHE A 72 8.99 -12.79 -3.83
C PHE A 72 9.26 -14.11 -3.10
#